data_AF-A0A348YBN0-F1
#
_entry.id   AF-A0A348YBN0-F1
#
_cell.length_a   1.000
_cell.length_b   1.000
_cell.length_c   1.000
_cell.angle_alpha   90.00
_cell.angle_beta   90.00
_cell.angle_gamma   90.00
#
_symmetry.space_group_name_H-M   'P 1'
#
loop_
_entity.id
_entity.type
_entity.pdbx_description
1 polymer ?
#
loop_
_entity_poly.entity_id
_entity_poly.type
_entity_poly.pdbx_seq_one_letter_code
_entity_poly.pdbx_strand_id
1 'polypeptide(L)' 'MKTDEKLKRVFQIEVVETLSNIVEVNAENEQEALLKAQDMYRNEEVVLYPDDFIDTKFNIFE' A
#
# COMPACT_ATOMS: atom_id res chain seq x y z
N MET A 1 12.99 -41.39 24.70
CA MET A 1 11.83 -40.50 24.55
C MET A 1 11.97 -39.78 23.23
N LYS A 2 11.02 -40.00 22.31
CA LYS A 2 11.01 -39.27 21.04
C LYS A 2 10.62 -37.83 21.37
N THR A 3 11.47 -36.88 21.01
CA THR A 3 11.21 -35.46 21.18
C THR A 3 9.94 -35.13 20.39
N ASP A 4 8.90 -34.66 21.07
CA ASP A 4 7.70 -34.15 20.43
C ASP A 4 8.08 -32.96 19.55
N GLU A 5 8.33 -33.22 18.26
CA GLU A 5 8.33 -32.17 17.25
C GLU A 5 6.93 -31.56 17.25
N LYS A 6 6.80 -30.39 17.88
CA LYS A 6 5.60 -29.56 17.81
C LYS A 6 5.17 -29.47 16.34
N LEU A 7 3.98 -30.00 16.03
CA LEU A 7 3.36 -29.87 14.70
C LEU A 7 3.37 -28.39 14.29
N LYS A 8 4.19 -28.05 13.30
CA LYS A 8 4.20 -26.71 12.70
C LYS A 8 2.92 -26.56 11.89
N ARG A 9 2.12 -25.55 12.22
CA ARG A 9 0.95 -25.15 11.44
C ARG A 9 1.36 -24.06 10.46
N VAL A 10 0.83 -24.12 9.24
CA VAL A 10 1.00 -23.06 8.23
C VAL A 10 -0.14 -22.07 8.44
N PHE A 11 0.19 -20.78 8.48
CA PHE A 11 -0.78 -19.69 8.61
C PHE A 11 -0.67 -18.79 7.38
N GLN A 12 -1.80 -18.28 6.91
CA GLN A 12 -1.84 -17.27 5.86
C GLN A 12 -1.95 -15.90 6.54
N ILE A 13 -0.92 -15.06 6.34
CA ILE A 13 -0.89 -13.68 6.83
C ILE A 13 -0.84 -12.76 5.61
N GLU A 14 -1.80 -11.86 5.46
CA GLU A 14 -1.72 -10.74 4.53
C GLU A 14 -1.00 -9.57 5.20
N VAL A 15 -0.12 -8.95 4.43
CA VAL A 15 0.58 -7.71 4.80
C VAL A 15 0.11 -6.64 3.83
N VAL A 16 -0.49 -5.57 4.35
CA VAL A 16 -0.96 -4.43 3.57
C VAL A 16 -0.15 -3.20 3.97
N GLU A 17 0.52 -2.58 3.00
CA GLU A 17 1.20 -1.30 3.19
C GLU A 17 0.36 -0.16 2.62
N THR A 18 0.42 1.01 3.27
CA THR A 18 -0.12 2.25 2.73
C THR A 18 1.04 3.20 2.46
N LEU A 19 1.16 3.65 1.21
CA LEU A 19 2.10 4.68 0.77
C LEU A 19 1.32 5.98 0.50
N SER A 20 1.89 7.13 0.83
CA SER A 20 1.24 8.42 0.65
C SER A 20 2.25 9.51 0.29
N ASN A 21 1.93 10.25 -0.79
CA ASN A 21 2.67 11.43 -1.20
C ASN A 21 1.67 12.53 -1.59
N ILE A 22 2.04 13.80 -1.38
CA ILE A 22 1.23 14.97 -1.71
C ILE A 22 1.78 15.56 -3.00
N VAL A 23 0.92 15.72 -4.01
CA VAL A 23 1.29 16.28 -5.31
C VAL A 23 0.59 17.60 -5.56
N GLU A 24 1.33 18.54 -6.13
CA GLU A 24 0.79 19.83 -6.55
C GLU A 24 0.29 19.73 -8.00
N VAL A 25 -0.93 20.22 -8.24
CA VAL A 25 -1.58 20.16 -9.54
C VAL A 25 -2.15 21.52 -9.89
N ASN A 26 -1.84 22.00 -11.11
CA ASN A 26 -2.43 23.22 -11.65
C ASN A 26 -3.77 22.89 -12.33
N ALA A 27 -4.87 23.44 -11.82
CA ALA A 27 -6.22 23.23 -12.33
C ALA A 27 -7.13 24.44 -12.06
N GLU A 28 -8.21 24.57 -12.82
CA GLU A 28 -9.18 25.67 -12.70
C GLU A 28 -10.17 25.47 -11.55
N ASN A 29 -10.37 24.21 -11.13
CA ASN A 29 -11.28 23.83 -10.05
C ASN A 29 -10.87 22.48 -9.42
N GLU A 30 -11.50 22.16 -8.29
CA GLU A 30 -11.21 20.96 -7.50
C GLU A 30 -11.43 19.65 -8.27
N GLN A 31 -12.48 19.58 -9.10
CA GLN A 31 -12.80 18.38 -9.87
C GLN A 31 -11.72 18.11 -10.93
N GLU A 32 -11.29 19.16 -11.63
CA GLU A 32 -10.20 19.06 -12.61
C GLU A 32 -8.86 18.71 -11.93
N ALA A 33 -8.57 19.29 -10.75
CA ALA A 33 -7.37 18.96 -9.98
C ALA A 33 -7.31 17.47 -9.64
N LEU A 34 -8.44 16.91 -9.19
CA LEU A 34 -8.54 15.49 -8.84
C LEU A 34 -8.35 14.59 -10.06
N LEU A 35 -8.96 14.94 -11.20
CA LEU A 35 -8.81 14.17 -12.45
C LEU A 35 -7.35 14.18 -12.92
N LYS A 36 -6.70 15.36 -12.92
CA LYS A 36 -5.28 15.49 -13.28
C LYS A 36 -4.36 14.68 -12.36
N ALA A 37 -4.58 14.71 -11.04
CA ALA A 37 -3.80 13.90 -10.10
C ALA A 37 -3.94 12.39 -10.38
N GLN A 38 -5.15 11.93 -10.72
CA GLN A 38 -5.39 10.53 -11.09
C GLN A 38 -4.70 10.16 -12.40
N ASP A 39 -4.76 11.04 -13.40
CA ASP A 39 -4.10 10.82 -14.70
C ASP A 39 -2.58 10.78 -14.54
N MET A 40 -1.99 11.70 -13.78
CA MET A 40 -0.55 11.70 -13.46
C MET A 40 -0.11 10.38 -12.80
N TYR A 41 -0.90 9.85 -11.85
CA TYR A 41 -0.60 8.56 -11.23
C TYR A 41 -0.76 7.38 -12.21
N ARG A 42 -1.81 7.37 -13.03
CA ARG A 42 -2.06 6.31 -14.04
C ARG A 42 -1.03 6.30 -15.15
N ASN A 43 -0.45 7.45 -15.48
CA ASN A 43 0.58 7.62 -16.50
C ASN A 43 2.01 7.54 -15.92
N GLU A 44 2.17 7.15 -14.65
CA GLU A 44 3.47 7.02 -13.97
C GLU A 44 4.28 8.33 -13.91
N GLU A 45 3.63 9.50 -14.03
CA GLU A 45 4.24 10.81 -13.77
C GLU A 45 4.43 11.04 -12.27
N VAL A 46 3.59 10.41 -11.45
CA VAL A 46 3.73 10.30 -10.00
C VAL A 46 3.90 8.84 -9.65
N VAL A 47 5.05 8.51 -9.07
CA VAL A 47 5.37 7.16 -8.57
C VAL A 47 5.58 7.25 -7.07
N LEU A 48 4.87 6.41 -6.32
CA LEU A 48 5.09 6.26 -4.89
C LEU A 48 6.26 5.30 -4.66
N TYR A 49 7.20 5.72 -3.83
CA TYR A 49 8.39 4.96 -3.48
C TYR A 49 8.27 4.40 -2.06
N PRO A 50 9.15 3.45 -1.67
CA PRO A 50 9.17 2.93 -0.30
C PRO A 50 9.33 4.01 0.78
N ASP A 51 9.98 5.13 0.46
CA ASP A 51 10.15 6.26 1.39
C ASP A 51 8.82 7.02 1.66
N ASP A 52 7.79 6.83 0.83
CA ASP A 52 6.42 7.37 1.03
C ASP A 52 5.58 6.51 1.99
N PHE A 53 6.20 5.54 2.67
CA PHE A 53 5.53 4.64 3.60
C PHE A 53 4.93 5.34 4.81
N ILE A 54 3.66 5.04 5.12
CA ILE A 54 2.96 5.62 6.28
C ILE A 54 2.34 4.61 7.26
N ASP A 55 1.97 3.40 6.82
CA ASP A 55 1.34 2.40 7.71
C ASP A 55 1.44 0.96 7.17
N THR A 56 1.45 -0.02 8.08
CA THR A 56 1.39 -1.46 7.77
C THR A 56 0.29 -2.13 8.59
N LYS A 57 -0.51 -2.98 7.94
CA LYS A 57 -1.51 -3.83 8.60
C LYS A 57 -1.21 -5.30 8.34
N PHE A 58 -1.46 -6.12 9.36
CA PHE A 58 -1.27 -7.57 9.31
C PHE A 58 -2.61 -8.25 9.59
N ASN A 59 -3.11 -9.01 8.61
CA ASN A 59 -4.37 -9.74 8.72
C ASN A 59 -4.10 -11.24 8.68
N ILE A 60 -4.64 -11.99 9.64
CA ILE A 60 -4.57 -13.47 9.64
C ILE A 60 -5.82 -14.04 9.00
N PHE A 61 -5.64 -15.01 8.10
CA PHE A 61 -6.72 -15.81 7.53
C PHE A 61 -6.63 -17.22 8.11
N GLU A 62 -7.75 -17.67 8.70
CA GLU A 62 -7.95 -19.03 9.21
C GLU A 62 -8.80 -19.87 8.23
#